data_AF-E2A5Z3-F1
#
_entry.id   AF-E2A5Z3-F1
#
_cell.length_a   1.000
_cell.length_b   1.000
_cell.length_c   1.000
_cell.angle_alpha   90.00
_cell.angle_beta   90.00
_cell.angle_gamma   90.00
#
_symmetry.space_group_name_H-M   'P 1'
#
loop_
_entity.id
_entity.type
_entity.pdbx_description
1 polymer ?
#
loop_
_entity_poly.entity_id
_entity_poly.type
_entity_poly.pdbx_seq_one_letter_code
_entity_poly.pdbx_strand_id
1 'polypeptide(L)'
;IQQEFRKELGLLLDIVKQGSGSTNDGNTARRFFSNIHTTAKITKLDKSLIRRFFIILQAISCGEVINTKKFGLFTLETAKKFVKNYGWYYMTASVHKLLIHGEAI
;
A
#
# COMPACT_ATOMS: atom_id res chain seq x y z
N ILE A 1 1.88 -15.71 -7.43
CA ILE A 1 1.32 -14.64 -6.57
C ILE A 1 0.07 -15.09 -5.78
N GLN A 2 -1.14 -15.17 -6.34
CA GLN A 2 -2.36 -15.48 -5.54
C GLN A 2 -2.28 -16.83 -4.78
N GLN A 3 -1.82 -17.89 -5.44
CA GLN A 3 -1.64 -19.21 -4.82
C GLN A 3 -0.61 -19.18 -3.68
N GLU A 4 0.47 -18.41 -3.83
CA GLU A 4 1.49 -18.25 -2.79
C GLU A 4 0.93 -17.48 -1.58
N PHE A 5 0.13 -16.44 -1.80
CA PHE A 5 -0.57 -15.74 -0.70
C PHE A 5 -1.53 -16.66 0.06
N ARG A 6 -2.26 -17.52 -0.67
CA ARG A 6 -3.13 -18.52 -0.04
C ARG A 6 -2.31 -19.53 0.76
N LYS A 7 -1.19 -20.01 0.23
CA LYS A 7 -0.34 -21.04 0.87
C LYS A 7 0.42 -20.50 2.08
N GLU A 8 1.06 -19.35 1.95
CA GLU A 8 1.99 -18.79 2.96
C GLU A 8 1.28 -17.97 4.02
N LEU A 9 0.23 -17.23 3.65
CA LEU A 9 -0.46 -16.30 4.54
C LEU A 9 -1.93 -16.67 4.79
N GLY A 10 -2.46 -17.73 4.16
CA GLY A 10 -3.89 -18.05 4.24
C GLY A 10 -4.76 -16.88 3.76
N LEU A 11 -4.26 -16.11 2.79
CA LEU A 11 -4.91 -14.89 2.29
C LEU A 11 -5.44 -15.11 0.88
N LEU A 12 -6.72 -14.85 0.71
CA LEU A 12 -7.39 -14.89 -0.59
C LEU A 12 -7.39 -13.48 -1.17
N LEU A 13 -6.58 -13.26 -2.21
CA LEU A 13 -6.45 -11.97 -2.90
C LEU A 13 -7.03 -12.04 -4.30
N ASP A 14 -7.61 -10.93 -4.74
CA ASP A 14 -8.08 -10.72 -6.11
C ASP A 14 -9.08 -11.78 -6.60
N ILE A 15 -9.88 -12.35 -5.68
CA ILE A 15 -10.99 -13.22 -6.08
C ILE A 15 -12.07 -12.35 -6.70
N VAL A 16 -12.48 -12.69 -7.93
CA VAL A 16 -13.54 -11.97 -8.63
C VAL A 16 -14.86 -12.14 -7.90
N LYS A 17 -15.51 -11.01 -7.59
CA LYS A 17 -16.89 -10.96 -7.11
C LYS A 17 -17.75 -10.49 -8.27
N GLN A 18 -18.60 -11.37 -8.81
CA GLN A 18 -19.44 -11.04 -9.96
C GLN A 18 -20.22 -9.73 -9.72
N GLY A 19 -20.11 -8.79 -10.65
CA GLY A 19 -20.76 -7.48 -10.60
C GLY A 19 -20.13 -6.42 -9.65
N SER A 20 -19.08 -6.75 -8.89
CA SER A 20 -18.52 -5.84 -7.85
C SER A 20 -16.99 -5.75 -7.83
N GLY A 21 -16.29 -6.30 -8.83
CA GLY A 21 -14.83 -6.26 -8.91
C GLY A 21 -14.18 -7.44 -8.16
N SER A 22 -13.42 -7.17 -7.11
CA SER A 22 -12.72 -8.21 -6.32
C SER A 22 -13.21 -8.27 -4.87
N THR A 23 -12.88 -9.35 -4.17
CA THR A 23 -13.15 -9.53 -2.74
C THR A 23 -12.19 -8.78 -1.83
N ASN A 24 -11.25 -7.98 -2.37
CA ASN A 24 -10.29 -7.26 -1.53
C ASN A 24 -11.03 -6.18 -0.73
N ASP A 25 -11.08 -6.36 0.58
CA ASP A 25 -11.69 -5.44 1.54
C ASP A 25 -10.65 -4.90 2.54
N GLY A 26 -11.11 -4.08 3.50
CA GLY A 26 -10.22 -3.52 4.53
C GLY A 26 -9.55 -4.58 5.42
N ASN A 27 -10.17 -5.75 5.60
CA ASN A 27 -9.54 -6.86 6.32
C ASN A 27 -8.40 -7.48 5.50
N THR A 28 -8.65 -7.68 4.21
CA THR A 28 -7.67 -8.18 3.24
C THR A 28 -6.46 -7.25 3.17
N ALA A 29 -6.67 -5.94 3.09
CA ALA A 29 -5.61 -4.94 3.10
C ALA A 29 -4.79 -4.98 4.39
N ARG A 30 -5.43 -5.04 5.57
CA ARG A 30 -4.73 -5.16 6.86
C ARG A 30 -3.84 -6.40 6.93
N ARG A 31 -4.33 -7.56 6.48
CA ARG A 31 -3.56 -8.81 6.44
C ARG A 31 -2.43 -8.77 5.40
N PHE A 32 -2.63 -8.10 4.27
CA PHE A 32 -1.57 -7.91 3.27
C PHE A 32 -0.36 -7.17 3.85
N PHE A 33 -0.59 -6.16 4.68
CA PHE A 33 0.48 -5.38 5.31
C PHE A 33 0.99 -5.95 6.64
N SER A 34 0.33 -6.95 7.25
CA SER A 34 0.78 -7.50 8.55
C SER A 34 2.08 -8.31 8.44
N ASN A 35 2.38 -8.87 7.27
CA ASN A 35 3.65 -9.57 7.01
C ASN A 35 4.37 -8.99 5.78
N ILE A 36 4.94 -7.79 5.95
CA ILE A 36 5.66 -7.08 4.87
C ILE A 36 6.78 -7.93 4.24
N HIS A 37 7.47 -8.77 5.03
CA HIS A 37 8.56 -9.58 4.48
C HIS A 37 8.04 -10.64 3.50
N THR A 38 7.04 -11.43 3.91
CA THR A 38 6.43 -12.44 3.05
C THR A 38 5.72 -11.80 1.86
N THR A 39 5.00 -10.70 2.07
CA THR A 39 4.35 -9.93 1.00
C THR A 39 5.36 -9.44 -0.04
N ALA A 40 6.48 -8.87 0.37
CA ALA A 40 7.54 -8.44 -0.54
C ALA A 40 8.15 -9.62 -1.30
N LYS A 41 8.39 -10.75 -0.63
CA LYS A 41 8.90 -11.98 -1.25
C LYS A 41 7.94 -12.51 -2.34
N ILE A 42 6.65 -12.61 -2.04
CA ILE A 42 5.64 -13.16 -2.97
C ILE A 42 5.40 -12.22 -4.16
N THR A 43 5.25 -10.92 -3.90
CA THR A 43 4.96 -9.91 -4.93
C THR A 43 6.20 -9.49 -5.73
N LYS A 44 7.39 -9.81 -5.23
CA LYS A 44 8.69 -9.35 -5.74
C LYS A 44 8.82 -7.81 -5.73
N LEU A 45 8.03 -7.13 -4.90
CA LEU A 45 8.08 -5.69 -4.72
C LEU A 45 9.13 -5.31 -3.66
N ASP A 46 9.62 -4.08 -3.78
CA ASP A 46 10.53 -3.46 -2.84
C ASP A 46 9.90 -3.40 -1.45
N LYS A 47 10.49 -4.15 -0.51
CA LYS A 47 10.03 -4.26 0.88
C LYS A 47 9.92 -2.90 1.57
N SER A 48 10.83 -1.97 1.28
CA SER A 48 10.84 -0.64 1.88
C SER A 48 9.67 0.20 1.36
N LEU A 49 9.31 0.08 0.09
CA LEU A 49 8.14 0.75 -0.47
C LEU A 49 6.84 0.23 0.14
N ILE A 50 6.68 -1.10 0.27
CA ILE A 50 5.53 -1.70 0.94
C ILE A 50 5.42 -1.20 2.39
N ARG A 51 6.55 -1.15 3.12
CA ARG A 51 6.58 -0.64 4.49
C ARG A 51 6.20 0.84 4.57
N ARG A 52 6.64 1.67 3.62
CA ARG A 52 6.28 3.09 3.58
C ARG A 52 4.78 3.28 3.38
N PHE A 53 4.18 2.55 2.44
CA PHE A 53 2.72 2.56 2.28
C PHE A 53 2.00 2.12 3.56
N PHE A 54 2.48 1.06 4.22
CA PHE A 54 1.90 0.64 5.50
C PHE A 54 1.93 1.75 6.54
N ILE A 55 3.06 2.43 6.73
CA ILE A 55 3.20 3.53 7.69
C ILE A 55 2.26 4.68 7.35
N ILE A 56 2.17 5.06 6.07
CA ILE A 56 1.26 6.13 5.62
C ILE A 56 -0.19 5.76 5.92
N LEU A 57 -0.60 4.53 5.61
CA LEU A 57 -1.97 4.05 5.86
C LEU A 57 -2.28 3.96 7.36
N GLN A 58 -1.31 3.57 8.19
CA GLN A 58 -1.47 3.59 9.65
C GLN A 58 -1.60 5.00 10.18
N ALA A 59 -0.78 5.95 9.69
CA ALA A 59 -0.84 7.34 10.11
C ALA A 59 -2.21 7.95 9.80
N ILE A 60 -2.75 7.80 8.58
CA ILE A 60 -4.07 8.35 8.25
C ILE A 60 -5.23 7.64 8.96
N SER A 61 -5.02 6.44 9.50
CA SER A 61 -6.05 5.64 10.17
C SER A 61 -5.94 5.66 11.69
N CYS A 62 -4.94 6.33 12.29
CA CYS A 62 -4.69 6.24 13.72
C CYS A 62 -5.66 7.06 14.58
N GLY A 63 -6.38 8.02 13.98
CA GLY A 63 -7.29 8.91 14.70
C GLY A 63 -6.61 10.02 15.50
N GLU A 64 -5.28 10.11 15.46
CA GLU A 64 -4.47 11.09 16.19
C GLU A 64 -4.03 12.25 15.30
N VAL A 65 -3.59 13.35 15.93
CA VAL A 65 -3.04 14.51 15.21
C VAL A 65 -1.69 14.16 14.58
N ILE A 66 -1.61 14.30 13.25
CA ILE A 66 -0.39 14.03 12.48
C ILE A 66 0.37 15.34 12.25
N ASN A 67 1.70 15.33 12.39
CA ASN A 67 2.53 16.44 11.95
C ASN A 67 2.56 16.49 10.41
N THR A 68 1.80 17.42 9.84
CA THR A 68 1.59 17.56 8.38
C THR A 68 2.89 17.71 7.61
N LYS A 69 3.81 18.56 8.07
CA LYS A 69 5.12 18.76 7.41
C LYS A 69 5.95 17.47 7.36
N LYS A 70 6.03 16.72 8.47
CA LYS A 70 6.74 15.44 8.50
C LYS A 70 6.05 14.39 7.63
N PHE A 71 4.73 14.38 7.62
CA PHE A 71 3.94 13.49 6.77
C PHE A 71 4.17 13.79 5.29
N GLY A 72 4.08 15.06 4.87
CA GLY A 72 4.31 15.50 3.50
C GLY A 72 5.71 15.18 2.98
N LEU A 73 6.75 15.41 3.80
CA LEU A 73 8.11 14.98 3.47
C LEU A 73 8.18 13.45 3.30
N PHE A 74 7.55 12.69 4.19
CA PHE A 74 7.57 11.22 4.13
C PHE A 74 6.84 10.67 2.89
N THR A 75 5.69 11.25 2.53
CA THR A 75 4.92 10.86 1.34
C THR A 75 5.62 11.26 0.05
N LEU A 76 6.23 12.45 -0.01
CA LEU A 76 7.02 12.91 -1.16
C LEU A 76 8.25 12.01 -1.41
N GLU A 77 8.99 11.66 -0.37
CA GLU A 77 10.11 10.71 -0.49
C GLU A 77 9.65 9.31 -0.91
N THR A 78 8.43 8.93 -0.49
CA THR A 78 7.82 7.67 -0.93
C THR A 78 7.42 7.73 -2.41
N ALA A 79 6.90 8.85 -2.90
CA ALA A 79 6.60 9.08 -4.31
C ALA A 79 7.87 9.02 -5.18
N LYS A 80 8.96 9.68 -4.76
CA LYS A 80 10.25 9.61 -5.44
C LYS A 80 10.77 8.18 -5.54
N LYS A 81 10.67 7.41 -4.44
CA LYS A 81 11.06 5.98 -4.43
C LYS A 81 10.19 5.14 -5.35
N PHE A 82 8.88 5.39 -5.38
CA PHE A 82 7.96 4.71 -6.29
C PHE A 82 8.36 4.95 -7.75
N VAL A 83 8.53 6.20 -8.17
CA VAL A 83 8.90 6.55 -9.55
C VAL A 83 10.26 5.98 -9.93
N LYS A 84 11.25 6.05 -9.01
CA LYS A 84 12.57 5.48 -9.24
C LYS A 84 12.54 3.97 -9.52
N ASN A 85 11.71 3.23 -8.79
CA ASN A 85 11.67 1.77 -8.89
C ASN A 85 10.65 1.25 -9.92
N TYR A 86 9.57 2.00 -10.15
CA TYR A 86 8.39 1.57 -10.89
C TYR A 86 7.83 2.66 -11.80
N GLY A 87 8.66 3.56 -12.32
CA GLY A 87 8.22 4.69 -13.17
C GLY A 87 7.50 4.27 -14.47
N TRP A 88 7.59 3.00 -14.85
CA TRP A 88 6.82 2.40 -15.95
C TRP A 88 5.34 2.19 -15.62
N TYR A 89 4.95 2.20 -14.33
CA TYR A 89 3.57 2.05 -13.88
C TYR A 89 3.06 3.39 -13.34
N TYR A 90 2.04 3.96 -13.99
CA TYR A 90 1.43 5.21 -13.53
C TYR A 90 0.79 5.03 -12.15
N MET A 91 1.01 6.00 -11.24
CA MET A 91 0.30 6.02 -9.96
C MET A 91 -1.20 6.14 -10.21
N THR A 92 -1.99 5.32 -9.51
CA THR A 92 -3.45 5.48 -9.52
C THR A 92 -3.84 6.82 -8.90
N ALA A 93 -5.01 7.36 -9.26
CA ALA A 93 -5.48 8.65 -8.74
C ALA A 93 -5.51 8.70 -7.20
N SER A 94 -5.87 7.59 -6.54
CA SER A 94 -5.86 7.50 -5.07
C SER A 94 -4.44 7.55 -4.48
N VAL A 95 -3.48 6.83 -5.08
CA VAL A 95 -2.07 6.86 -4.65
C VAL A 95 -1.45 8.24 -4.92
N HIS A 96 -1.74 8.85 -6.08
CA HIS A 96 -1.26 10.18 -6.40
C HIS A 96 -1.80 11.22 -5.41
N LYS A 97 -3.12 11.21 -5.15
CA LYS A 97 -3.75 12.11 -4.16
C LYS A 97 -3.15 11.92 -2.77
N LEU A 98 -2.92 10.67 -2.34
CA LEU A 98 -2.30 10.36 -1.06
C LEU A 98 -0.85 10.86 -0.98
N LEU A 99 -0.03 10.62 -2.00
CA LEU A 99 1.40 10.88 -1.92
C LEU A 99 1.78 12.33 -2.23
N ILE A 100 1.08 12.97 -3.17
CA ILE A 100 1.39 14.32 -3.67
C ILE A 100 0.54 15.38 -2.98
N HIS A 101 -0.74 15.09 -2.71
CA HIS A 101 -1.67 16.04 -2.12
C HIS A 101 -1.99 15.76 -0.64
N GLY A 102 -1.53 14.64 -0.07
CA GLY A 102 -1.90 14.22 1.28
C GLY A 102 -1.46 15.15 2.41
N GLU A 103 -0.49 16.05 2.20
CA GLU A 103 -0.12 17.07 3.18
C GLU A 103 -1.16 18.19 3.30
N ALA A 104 -1.91 18.46 2.23
CA ALA A 104 -2.83 19.59 2.12
C ALA A 104 -4.31 19.23 2.36
N ILE A 105 -4.59 17.95 2.67
CA ILE A 105 -5.92 17.42 2.97
C ILE A 105 -6.03 17.24 4.48
#